data_AF-A0A963MG82-F1
#
_entry.id   AF-A0A963MG82-F1
#
_cell.length_a   1.000
_cell.length_b   1.000
_cell.length_c   1.000
_cell.angle_alpha   90.00
_cell.angle_beta   90.00
_cell.angle_gamma   90.00
#
_symmetry.space_group_name_H-M   'P 1'
#
loop_
_entity.id
_entity.type
_entity.pdbx_description
1 polymer ?
#
loop_
_entity_poly.entity_id
_entity_poly.type
_entity_poly.pdbx_seq_one_letter_code
_entity_poly.pdbx_strand_id
1 'polypeptide(L)'
;MTELSIMLNYKNMSYKGINTMPRTLTFQPSEELSNFIESQVEAGRYQNQSEVVRAGLRLLQEQEAKSKLQQLRQLIDEAENSPIIEDWTKEEFLAQIKSKINDK
;
A
#
# COMPACT_ATOMS: atom_id res chain seq x y z
N MET A 1 34.01 5.24 8.73
CA MET A 1 33.03 4.73 9.73
C MET A 1 31.58 5.03 9.36
N THR A 2 31.29 6.01 8.51
CA THR A 2 29.93 6.39 8.09
C THR A 2 29.38 5.55 6.93
N GLU A 3 30.22 5.21 5.94
CA GLU A 3 29.79 4.42 4.78
C GLU A 3 29.47 2.96 5.11
N LEU A 4 30.21 2.34 6.06
CA LEU A 4 29.91 1.00 6.55
C LEU A 4 28.57 0.95 7.32
N SER A 5 28.20 2.04 7.99
CA SER A 5 26.91 2.16 8.69
C SER A 5 25.73 2.27 7.71
N ILE A 6 25.94 2.99 6.60
CA ILE A 6 24.96 3.10 5.51
C ILE A 6 24.81 1.74 4.81
N MET A 7 25.92 1.05 4.49
CA MET A 7 25.91 -0.27 3.84
C MET A 7 25.30 -1.39 4.71
N LEU A 8 25.47 -1.34 6.04
CA LEU A 8 24.77 -2.28 6.95
C LEU A 8 23.25 -2.04 6.93
N ASN A 9 22.84 -0.76 6.85
CA ASN A 9 21.43 -0.39 6.80
C ASN A 9 20.77 -0.85 5.48
N TYR A 10 21.51 -0.78 4.36
CA TYR A 10 21.05 -1.33 3.07
C TYR A 10 20.88 -2.85 3.08
N LYS A 11 21.75 -3.59 3.78
CA LYS A 11 21.56 -5.04 3.97
C LYS A 11 20.32 -5.35 4.81
N ASN A 12 20.04 -4.60 5.86
CA ASN A 12 18.86 -4.81 6.70
C ASN A 12 17.54 -4.46 6.00
N MET A 13 17.56 -3.58 5.00
CA MET A 13 16.35 -3.23 4.22
C MET A 13 15.96 -4.31 3.21
N SER A 14 16.90 -5.18 2.79
CA SER A 14 16.67 -6.21 1.75
C SER A 14 16.27 -7.59 2.28
N TYR A 15 16.36 -7.85 3.59
CA TYR A 15 15.91 -9.11 4.23
C TYR A 15 14.52 -9.01 4.87
N LYS A 16 13.69 -8.06 4.45
CA LYS A 16 12.23 -8.14 4.65
C LYS A 16 11.53 -8.98 3.57
N GLY A 17 12.28 -9.80 2.83
CA GLY A 17 11.76 -10.93 2.09
C GLY A 17 11.42 -12.08 3.05
N ILE A 18 10.16 -12.11 3.51
CA ILE A 18 9.42 -13.26 4.04
C ILE A 18 10.14 -14.62 4.03
N ASN A 19 10.98 -14.87 5.03
CA ASN A 19 11.27 -16.24 5.47
C ASN A 19 10.41 -16.52 6.70
N THR A 20 9.09 -16.51 6.49
CA THR A 20 8.12 -16.83 7.53
C THR A 20 7.82 -18.31 7.47
N MET A 21 8.05 -19.02 8.57
CA MET A 21 7.39 -20.30 8.81
C MET A 21 5.90 -20.18 8.44
N PRO A 22 5.29 -21.17 7.74
CA PRO A 22 3.87 -21.12 7.42
C PRO A 22 3.09 -20.95 8.72
N ARG A 23 2.38 -19.83 8.86
CA ARG A 23 1.59 -19.52 10.04
C ARG A 23 0.14 -19.86 9.78
N THR A 24 -0.44 -20.68 10.65
CA THR A 24 -1.88 -20.96 10.64
C THR A 24 -2.63 -19.71 11.11
N LEU A 25 -3.61 -19.28 10.31
CA LEU A 25 -4.55 -18.22 10.66
C LEU A 25 -5.94 -18.85 10.71
N THR A 26 -6.55 -18.82 11.89
CA THR A 26 -7.95 -19.22 12.07
C THR A 26 -8.83 -17.99 11.86
N PHE A 27 -9.85 -18.10 11.02
CA PHE A 27 -10.85 -17.07 10.82
C PHE A 27 -12.20 -17.74 10.59
N GLN A 28 -13.28 -17.00 10.81
CA GLN A 28 -14.64 -17.47 10.54
C GLN A 28 -15.27 -16.58 9.45
N PRO A 29 -15.45 -17.09 8.23
CA PRO A 29 -16.13 -16.35 7.18
C PRO A 29 -17.63 -16.20 7.50
N SER A 30 -18.26 -15.20 6.89
CA SER A 30 -19.72 -15.14 6.81
C SER A 30 -20.27 -16.32 5.99
N GLU A 31 -21.55 -16.62 6.15
CA GLU A 31 -22.20 -17.71 5.41
C GLU A 31 -22.05 -17.56 3.89
N GLU A 32 -22.22 -16.33 3.36
CA GLU A 32 -22.03 -16.03 1.94
C GLU A 32 -20.61 -16.35 1.45
N LEU A 33 -19.59 -16.01 2.24
CA LEU A 33 -18.20 -16.29 1.90
C LEU A 33 -17.87 -17.78 2.03
N SER A 34 -18.43 -18.48 3.01
CA SER A 34 -18.29 -19.94 3.15
C SER A 34 -18.83 -20.65 1.92
N ASN A 35 -20.07 -20.33 1.52
CA ASN A 35 -20.72 -20.90 0.34
C ASN A 35 -19.91 -20.62 -0.93
N PHE A 36 -19.38 -19.39 -1.07
CA PHE A 36 -18.50 -19.05 -2.18
C PHE A 36 -17.23 -19.92 -2.15
N ILE A 37 -16.51 -20.00 -1.04
CA ILE A 37 -15.28 -20.79 -0.91
C ILE A 37 -15.54 -22.25 -1.25
N GLU A 38 -16.61 -22.84 -0.72
CA GLU A 38 -17.00 -24.23 -1.00
C GLU A 38 -17.28 -24.45 -2.48
N SER A 39 -18.05 -23.56 -3.12
CA SER A 39 -18.32 -23.66 -4.57
C SER A 39 -17.05 -23.59 -5.42
N GLN A 40 -16.01 -22.87 -4.99
CA GLN A 40 -14.73 -22.79 -5.69
C GLN A 40 -13.92 -24.08 -5.58
N VAL A 41 -14.01 -24.77 -4.44
CA VAL A 41 -13.36 -26.06 -4.22
C VAL A 41 -14.12 -27.19 -4.94
N GLU A 42 -15.45 -27.21 -4.86
CA GLU A 42 -16.30 -28.20 -5.55
C GLU A 42 -16.17 -28.12 -7.08
N ALA A 43 -16.02 -26.90 -7.62
CA ALA A 43 -15.73 -26.68 -9.03
C ALA A 43 -14.33 -27.17 -9.47
N GLY A 44 -13.51 -27.66 -8.54
CA GLY A 44 -12.16 -28.15 -8.80
C GLY A 44 -11.14 -27.07 -9.15
N ARG A 45 -11.48 -25.78 -9.01
CA ARG A 45 -10.56 -24.66 -9.30
C ARG A 45 -9.45 -24.53 -8.26
N TYR A 46 -9.70 -24.99 -7.04
CA TYR A 46 -8.76 -24.97 -5.93
C TYR A 46 -8.83 -26.28 -5.15
N GLN A 47 -7.71 -26.73 -4.59
CA GLN A 47 -7.66 -28.01 -3.88
C GLN A 47 -8.20 -27.94 -2.45
N ASN A 48 -8.19 -26.75 -1.85
CA ASN A 48 -8.69 -26.52 -0.50
C ASN A 48 -9.09 -25.06 -0.27
N GLN A 49 -9.84 -24.84 0.81
CA GLN A 49 -10.31 -23.51 1.21
C GLN A 49 -9.15 -22.51 1.42
N SER A 50 -8.02 -22.97 1.98
CA SER A 50 -6.87 -22.10 2.23
C SER A 50 -6.23 -21.58 0.94
N GLU A 51 -6.30 -22.32 -0.17
CA GLU A 51 -5.86 -21.86 -1.48
C GLU A 51 -6.76 -20.76 -2.04
N VAL A 52 -8.08 -20.92 -1.91
CA VAL A 52 -9.06 -19.91 -2.32
C VAL A 52 -8.78 -18.59 -1.60
N VAL A 53 -8.61 -18.64 -0.28
CA VAL A 53 -8.35 -17.47 0.56
C VAL A 53 -7.03 -16.79 0.17
N ARG A 54 -5.96 -17.57 -0.03
CA ARG A 54 -4.66 -17.02 -0.47
C ARG A 54 -4.76 -16.37 -1.86
N ALA A 55 -5.49 -16.98 -2.79
CA ALA A 55 -5.70 -16.41 -4.12
C ALA A 55 -6.47 -15.09 -4.05
N GLY A 56 -7.54 -15.04 -3.24
CA GLY A 56 -8.30 -13.81 -3.00
C GLY A 56 -7.44 -12.69 -2.41
N LEU A 57 -6.62 -12.99 -1.39
CA LEU A 57 -5.72 -12.01 -0.79
C LEU A 57 -4.63 -11.49 -1.76
N ARG A 58 -4.09 -12.37 -2.62
CA ARG A 58 -3.13 -11.94 -3.66
C ARG A 58 -3.77 -10.96 -4.64
N LEU A 59 -5.00 -11.24 -5.07
CA LEU A 59 -5.75 -10.37 -5.97
C LEU A 59 -6.04 -9.01 -5.32
N LEU A 60 -6.45 -9.00 -4.05
CA LEU A 60 -6.67 -7.77 -3.30
C LEU A 60 -5.38 -6.94 -3.22
N GLN A 61 -4.25 -7.58 -2.91
CA GLN A 61 -2.94 -6.91 -2.85
C GLN A 61 -2.55 -6.30 -4.21
N GLU A 62 -2.80 -7.01 -5.31
CA GLU A 62 -2.53 -6.51 -6.65
C GLU A 62 -3.42 -5.29 -6.99
N GLN A 63 -4.71 -5.36 -6.65
CA GLN A 63 -5.65 -4.27 -6.87
C GLN A 63 -5.26 -3.02 -6.06
N GLU A 64 -4.88 -3.18 -4.80
CA GLU A 64 -4.40 -2.07 -3.97
C GLU A 64 -3.11 -1.45 -4.53
N ALA A 65 -2.17 -2.27 -5.00
CA ALA A 65 -0.93 -1.79 -5.61
C ALA A 65 -1.21 -0.97 -6.88
N LYS A 66 -2.11 -1.46 -7.75
CA LYS A 66 -2.54 -0.75 -8.96
C LYS A 66 -3.24 0.57 -8.62
N SER A 67 -4.14 0.57 -7.64
CA SER A 67 -4.88 1.76 -7.21
C SER A 67 -3.95 2.87 -6.69
N LYS A 68 -2.98 2.52 -5.84
CA LYS A 68 -1.99 3.48 -5.32
C LYS A 68 -1.13 4.08 -6.43
N LEU A 69 -0.72 3.27 -7.41
CA LEU A 69 0.03 3.77 -8.57
C LEU A 69 -0.81 4.72 -9.43
N GLN A 70 -2.08 4.42 -9.62
CA GLN A 70 -3.00 5.31 -10.36
C GLN A 70 -3.20 6.63 -9.63
N GLN A 71 -3.40 6.61 -8.31
CA GLN A 71 -3.49 7.82 -7.49
C GLN A 71 -2.22 8.67 -7.59
N LEU A 72 -1.05 8.03 -7.53
CA LEU A 72 0.23 8.74 -7.64
C LEU A 72 0.37 9.41 -9.02
N ARG A 73 0.02 8.71 -10.10
CA ARG A 73 0.03 9.28 -11.46
C ARG A 73 -0.87 10.51 -11.55
N GLN A 74 -2.09 10.40 -11.02
CA GLN A 74 -3.04 11.52 -11.03
C GLN A 74 -2.51 12.74 -10.26
N LEU A 75 -1.85 12.54 -9.12
CA LEU A 75 -1.24 13.64 -8.35
C LEU A 75 -0.07 14.30 -9.10
N ILE A 76 0.71 13.51 -9.85
CA ILE A 76 1.79 14.06 -10.70
C ILE A 76 1.18 14.87 -11.84
N ASP A 77 0.18 14.33 -12.53
CA ASP A 77 -0.51 15.04 -13.61
C ASP A 77 -1.13 16.35 -13.11
N GLU A 78 -1.73 16.35 -11.92
CA GLU A 78 -2.26 17.56 -11.28
C GLU A 78 -1.16 18.57 -10.98
N ALA A 79 -0.02 18.12 -10.47
CA ALA A 79 1.13 18.98 -10.19
C ALA A 79 1.76 19.55 -11.47
N GLU A 80 1.85 18.78 -12.56
CA GLU A 80 2.38 19.22 -13.85
C GLU A 80 1.47 20.24 -14.55
N ASN A 81 0.16 20.07 -14.41
CA ASN A 81 -0.82 21.02 -14.94
C ASN A 81 -1.02 22.25 -14.04
N SER A 82 -0.39 22.25 -12.86
CA SER A 82 -0.43 23.40 -11.96
C SER A 82 0.43 24.54 -12.50
N PRO A 83 -0.04 25.80 -12.38
CA PRO A 83 0.80 26.96 -12.68
C PRO A 83 2.10 26.92 -11.87
N ILE A 84 3.21 27.20 -12.53
CA ILE A 84 4.50 27.37 -11.87
C ILE A 84 4.48 28.72 -11.14
N ILE A 85 4.79 28.70 -9.84
CA ILE A 85 4.93 29.92 -9.03
C ILE A 85 6.41 30.31 -9.04
N GLU A 86 6.75 31.32 -9.84
CA GLU A 86 8.15 31.73 -10.07
C GLU A 86 8.79 32.42 -8.85
N ASP A 87 7.99 33.09 -8.01
CA ASP A 87 8.46 33.89 -6.86
C ASP A 87 8.09 33.27 -5.51
N TRP A 88 8.12 31.95 -5.39
CA TRP A 88 7.80 31.30 -4.12
C TRP A 88 8.91 31.54 -3.07
N THR A 89 8.57 32.23 -1.97
CA THR A 89 9.45 32.38 -0.81
C THR A 89 8.90 31.67 0.42
N LYS A 90 9.81 31.04 1.18
CA LYS A 90 9.46 30.27 2.37
C LYS A 90 8.89 31.16 3.47
N GLU A 91 9.44 32.37 3.61
CA GLU A 91 9.07 33.33 4.65
C GLU A 91 7.63 33.84 4.47
N GLU A 92 7.22 34.18 3.24
CA GLU A 92 5.86 34.65 2.94
C GLU A 92 4.82 33.55 3.14
N PHE A 93 5.13 32.32 2.73
CA PHE A 93 4.26 31.16 2.95
C PHE A 93 4.03 30.88 4.45
N LEU A 94 5.08 30.97 5.27
CA LEU A 94 4.99 30.82 6.72
C LEU A 94 4.18 31.94 7.37
N ALA A 95 4.31 33.18 6.89
CA ALA A 95 3.51 34.30 7.38
C ALA A 95 2.02 34.10 7.05
N GLN A 96 1.70 33.62 5.85
CA GLN A 96 0.33 33.36 5.39
C GLN A 96 -0.35 32.21 6.16
N ILE A 97 0.38 31.13 6.48
CA ILE A 97 -0.17 30.04 7.31
C ILE A 97 -0.46 30.54 8.73
N LYS A 98 0.46 31.29 9.33
CA LYS A 98 0.31 31.79 10.71
C LYS A 98 -0.86 32.75 10.85
N SER A 99 -1.08 33.65 9.88
CA SER A 99 -2.24 34.54 9.90
C SER A 99 -3.56 33.76 9.75
N LYS A 100 -3.63 32.78 8.86
CA LYS A 100 -4.83 31.97 8.62
C LYS A 100 -5.22 31.07 9.80
N ILE A 101 -4.26 30.68 10.64
CA ILE A 101 -4.50 29.94 11.88
C ILE A 101 -5.00 30.87 13.00
N ASN A 102 -4.56 32.13 13.02
CA ASN A 102 -4.92 33.10 14.04
C ASN A 102 -6.26 33.82 13.77
N ASP A 103 -6.84 33.65 12.58
CA ASP A 103 -8.14 34.19 12.15
C ASP A 103 -9.32 33.24 12.45
N LYS A 104 -9.10 32.18 13.23
CA LYS A 104 -10.10 31.16 13.59
C LYS A 104 -10.16 30.95 15.10
#